data_AF-A0A6B3UEF2-F1
#
_entry.id   AF-A0A6B3UEF2-F1
#
_cell.length_a   1.000
_cell.length_b   1.000
_cell.length_c   1.000
_cell.angle_alpha   90.00
_cell.angle_beta   90.00
_cell.angle_gamma   90.00
#
_symmetry.space_group_name_H-M   'P 1'
#
loop_
_entity.id
_entity.type
_entity.pdbx_description
1 polymer ?
#
loop_
_entity_poly.entity_id
_entity_poly.type
_entity_poly.pdbx_seq_one_letter_code
_entity_poly.pdbx_strand_id
1 'polypeptide(L)'
;MRKNGLTPALIGSALLHVAVFGFALLKWPDETRKVLNAVPVQIVSDMPALAPAPAADHPEMDETPAPAAEEPAPEPTPPTPEPPKPEPKPVPPKPEPKPVPPKPEPKKPEPKPEPKPAKADKAPVKKPVKEAETSPLDFVKDLSRSSSKPKSSQDPNAAKGTSRTGTAQVDTGPALNGLVAKLQDLWNVNCAAEGVDQVVIKMQFKLSNTGRISDGPRWVNRNNDAVWMAAADRADAAIGKGQPYTELPSELLNQQITVNFIGKNAC
;
A
#
# COMPACT_ATOMS: atom_id res chain seq x y z
N MET A 1 41.00 11.08 -56.03
CA MET A 1 40.44 9.85 -55.44
C MET A 1 40.19 10.08 -53.96
N ARG A 2 38.95 10.36 -53.54
CA ARG A 2 38.58 10.50 -52.12
C ARG A 2 37.96 9.18 -51.67
N LYS A 3 38.54 8.56 -50.65
CA LYS A 3 38.06 7.32 -50.06
C LYS A 3 36.89 7.68 -49.14
N ASN A 4 35.66 7.40 -49.56
CA ASN A 4 34.48 7.55 -48.71
C ASN A 4 34.49 6.44 -47.66
N GLY A 5 35.15 6.69 -46.53
CA GLY A 5 35.05 5.84 -45.35
C GLY A 5 33.65 5.97 -44.77
N LEU A 6 32.84 4.92 -44.92
CA LEU A 6 31.57 4.78 -44.23
C LEU A 6 31.86 4.92 -42.72
N THR A 7 31.32 5.95 -42.06
CA THR A 7 31.61 6.21 -40.66
C THR A 7 31.13 5.03 -39.81
N PRO A 8 31.90 4.60 -38.80
CA PRO A 8 31.52 3.46 -37.94
C PRO A 8 30.16 3.65 -37.27
N ALA A 9 29.73 4.91 -37.08
CA ALA A 9 28.40 5.26 -36.60
C ALA A 9 27.26 4.88 -37.56
N LEU A 10 27.45 5.03 -38.88
CA LEU A 10 26.45 4.62 -39.87
C LEU A 10 26.31 3.10 -39.94
N ILE A 11 27.43 2.38 -39.82
CA ILE A 11 27.43 0.90 -39.76
C ILE A 11 26.72 0.43 -38.48
N GLY A 12 27.04 1.02 -37.33
CA GLY A 12 26.37 0.70 -36.06
C GLY A 12 24.87 0.95 -36.10
N SER A 13 24.44 2.08 -36.68
CA SER A 13 23.02 2.40 -36.85
C SER A 13 22.32 1.41 -37.79
N ALA A 14 22.92 1.07 -38.92
CA ALA A 14 22.36 0.10 -39.86
C ALA A 14 22.18 -1.28 -39.20
N LEU A 15 23.16 -1.74 -38.43
CA LEU A 15 23.08 -3.01 -37.69
C LEU A 15 21.99 -3.00 -36.62
N LEU A 16 21.83 -1.89 -35.89
CA LEU A 16 20.76 -1.74 -34.89
C LEU A 16 19.38 -1.87 -35.54
N HIS A 17 19.16 -1.21 -36.68
CA HIS A 17 17.87 -1.27 -37.37
C HIS A 17 17.57 -2.68 -37.87
N VAL A 18 18.56 -3.37 -38.45
CA VAL A 18 18.39 -4.78 -38.88
C VAL A 18 18.04 -5.69 -37.70
N ALA A 19 18.65 -5.48 -36.52
CA ALA A 19 18.32 -6.24 -35.33
C ALA A 19 16.89 -6.00 -34.83
N VAL A 20 16.41 -4.75 -34.83
CA VAL A 20 15.04 -4.39 -34.44
C VAL A 20 14.01 -4.99 -35.41
N PHE A 21 14.27 -4.88 -36.72
CA PHE A 21 13.42 -5.49 -37.73
C PHE A 21 13.41 -7.02 -37.63
N GLY A 22 14.56 -7.64 -37.35
CA GLY A 22 14.65 -9.08 -37.09
C GLY A 22 13.83 -9.49 -35.87
N PHE A 23 13.90 -8.72 -34.78
CA PHE A 23 13.15 -8.99 -33.56
C PHE A 23 11.63 -8.89 -33.74
N ALA A 24 11.16 -7.94 -34.56
CA ALA A 24 9.74 -7.80 -34.88
C ALA A 24 9.18 -8.99 -35.69
N LEU A 25 10.05 -9.75 -36.38
CA LEU A 25 9.66 -10.95 -37.12
C LEU A 25 9.63 -12.22 -36.24
N LEU A 26 10.09 -12.15 -34.99
CA LEU A 26 9.93 -13.26 -34.05
C LEU A 26 8.48 -13.34 -33.57
N LYS A 27 7.78 -14.38 -34.01
CA LYS A 27 6.46 -14.75 -33.49
C LYS A 27 6.62 -15.30 -32.08
N TRP A 28 6.14 -14.56 -31.08
CA TRP A 28 6.06 -15.07 -29.71
C TRP A 28 5.01 -16.18 -29.61
N PRO A 29 5.26 -17.23 -28.80
CA PRO A 29 4.21 -18.17 -28.44
C PRO A 29 3.14 -17.42 -27.65
N ASP A 30 1.91 -17.49 -28.16
CA ASP A 30 0.71 -16.97 -27.50
C ASP A 30 0.44 -17.89 -26.30
N GLU A 31 1.00 -17.53 -25.14
CA GLU A 31 0.59 -18.10 -23.85
C GLU A 31 -0.83 -17.61 -23.59
N THR A 32 -1.77 -18.38 -24.11
CA THR A 32 -3.21 -18.24 -23.91
C THR A 32 -3.47 -18.04 -22.43
N ARG A 33 -3.75 -16.80 -22.03
CA ARG A 33 -4.23 -16.52 -20.68
C ARG A 33 -5.54 -17.28 -20.53
N LYS A 34 -5.50 -18.33 -19.72
CA LYS A 34 -6.69 -19.06 -19.29
C LYS A 34 -7.59 -18.04 -18.58
N VAL A 35 -8.61 -17.55 -19.28
CA VAL A 35 -9.66 -16.71 -18.70
C VAL A 35 -10.43 -17.63 -17.77
N LEU A 36 -10.02 -17.66 -16.50
CA LEU A 36 -10.75 -18.34 -15.45
C LEU A 36 -12.02 -17.52 -15.20
N ASN A 37 -13.13 -18.01 -15.74
CA ASN A 37 -14.52 -17.74 -15.36
C ASN A 37 -14.79 -16.30 -14.91
N ALA A 38 -15.09 -15.43 -15.88
CA ALA A 38 -15.79 -14.19 -15.60
C ALA A 38 -17.20 -14.55 -15.09
N VAL A 39 -17.43 -14.37 -13.79
CA VAL A 39 -18.77 -14.36 -13.21
C VAL A 39 -19.43 -13.05 -13.65
N PRO A 40 -20.51 -13.07 -14.45
CA PRO A 40 -21.23 -11.85 -14.77
C PRO A 40 -21.95 -11.37 -13.50
N VAL A 41 -21.39 -10.36 -12.84
CA VAL A 41 -22.12 -9.61 -11.82
C VAL A 41 -23.04 -8.67 -12.56
N GLN A 42 -24.33 -9.01 -12.60
CA GLN A 42 -25.39 -8.11 -13.05
C GLN A 42 -25.54 -7.01 -11.99
N ILE A 43 -25.14 -5.80 -12.34
CA ILE A 43 -25.33 -4.62 -11.50
C ILE A 43 -26.81 -4.27 -11.60
N VAL A 44 -27.58 -4.61 -10.56
CA VAL A 44 -28.96 -4.15 -10.43
C VAL A 44 -28.91 -2.65 -10.11
N SER A 45 -29.23 -1.82 -11.09
CA SER A 45 -29.52 -0.41 -10.87
C SER A 45 -30.85 -0.28 -10.14
N ASP A 46 -30.78 -0.13 -8.82
CA ASP A 46 -31.90 0.31 -8.00
C ASP A 46 -32.08 1.81 -8.22
N MET A 47 -32.95 2.17 -9.17
CA MET A 47 -33.31 3.55 -9.46
C MET A 47 -34.79 3.71 -9.10
N PRO A 48 -35.16 4.48 -8.06
CA PRO A 48 -36.55 4.62 -7.67
C PRO A 48 -37.32 5.36 -8.76
N ALA A 49 -38.35 4.71 -9.27
CA ALA A 49 -39.25 5.24 -10.29
C ALA A 49 -39.92 6.53 -9.81
N LEU A 50 -39.67 7.63 -10.52
CA LEU A 50 -40.52 8.81 -10.46
C LEU A 50 -41.87 8.45 -11.10
N ALA A 51 -42.94 8.51 -10.31
CA ALA A 51 -44.31 8.32 -10.76
C ALA A 51 -44.70 9.36 -11.84
N PRO A 52 -45.33 8.96 -12.96
CA PRO A 52 -45.96 9.93 -13.84
C PRO A 52 -47.40 10.23 -13.36
N ALA A 53 -47.74 11.52 -13.28
CA ALA A 53 -49.11 12.00 -13.11
C ALA A 53 -49.93 11.76 -14.39
N PRO A 54 -51.26 11.52 -14.30
CA PRO A 54 -52.06 11.14 -15.46
C PRO A 54 -52.47 12.38 -16.27
N ALA A 55 -52.36 12.28 -17.59
CA ALA A 55 -53.04 13.17 -18.53
C ALA A 55 -54.01 12.31 -19.36
N ALA A 56 -55.30 12.65 -19.26
CA ALA A 56 -56.34 12.17 -20.16
C ALA A 56 -56.37 13.05 -21.42
N ASP A 57 -56.43 12.42 -22.60
CA ASP A 57 -57.50 12.56 -23.61
C ASP A 57 -57.02 12.00 -24.96
N HIS A 58 -57.82 11.11 -25.54
CA HIS A 58 -57.76 10.58 -26.92
C HIS A 58 -58.77 11.42 -27.76
N PRO A 59 -58.79 11.49 -29.12
CA PRO A 59 -58.82 10.30 -29.99
C PRO A 59 -58.35 10.40 -31.48
N GLU A 60 -58.21 9.20 -32.07
CA GLU A 60 -58.65 8.75 -33.42
C GLU A 60 -57.80 8.85 -34.73
N MET A 61 -58.00 7.78 -35.53
CA MET A 61 -57.65 7.42 -36.93
C MET A 61 -56.27 6.79 -37.19
N ASP A 62 -56.09 5.47 -37.39
CA ASP A 62 -56.65 4.46 -38.34
C ASP A 62 -55.92 4.45 -39.71
N GLU A 63 -55.02 3.47 -39.91
CA GLU A 63 -55.01 2.50 -41.03
C GLU A 63 -53.67 1.72 -41.11
N THR A 64 -53.79 0.45 -41.51
CA THR A 64 -52.82 -0.66 -41.39
C THR A 64 -51.78 -0.70 -42.54
N PRO A 65 -50.70 -1.52 -42.47
CA PRO A 65 -50.83 -2.96 -42.80
C PRO A 65 -50.05 -3.91 -41.87
N ALA A 66 -50.64 -5.09 -41.65
CA ALA A 66 -50.09 -6.26 -40.96
C ALA A 66 -49.28 -7.16 -41.93
N PRO A 67 -48.77 -8.35 -41.56
CA PRO A 67 -48.16 -8.82 -40.30
C PRO A 67 -46.81 -9.55 -40.54
N ALA A 68 -45.92 -9.59 -39.54
CA ALA A 68 -44.92 -10.66 -39.42
C ALA A 68 -45.22 -11.42 -38.13
N ALA A 69 -45.45 -12.72 -38.24
CA ALA A 69 -45.74 -13.62 -37.14
C ALA A 69 -44.54 -13.71 -36.20
N GLU A 70 -44.77 -13.42 -34.91
CA GLU A 70 -43.93 -13.93 -33.83
C GLU A 70 -44.78 -14.82 -32.93
N GLU A 71 -44.25 -16.02 -32.70
CA GLU A 71 -44.72 -17.03 -31.75
C GLU A 71 -44.87 -16.42 -30.34
N PRO A 72 -45.92 -16.76 -29.57
CA PRO A 72 -46.00 -16.32 -28.18
C PRO A 72 -44.90 -17.03 -27.37
N ALA A 73 -43.97 -16.24 -26.83
CA ALA A 73 -43.03 -16.68 -25.80
C ALA A 73 -43.81 -17.20 -24.56
N PRO A 74 -43.34 -18.27 -23.90
CA PRO A 74 -44.04 -18.85 -22.76
C PRO A 74 -44.09 -17.86 -21.58
N GLU A 75 -45.24 -17.79 -20.93
CA GLU A 75 -45.42 -17.03 -19.67
C GLU A 75 -44.39 -17.50 -18.62
N PRO A 76 -43.77 -16.58 -17.88
CA PRO A 76 -42.88 -16.94 -16.80
C PRO A 76 -43.68 -17.58 -15.66
N THR A 77 -43.35 -18.83 -15.34
CA THR A 77 -43.86 -19.49 -14.13
C THR A 77 -43.50 -18.67 -12.88
N PRO A 78 -44.45 -18.48 -11.95
CA PRO A 78 -44.19 -17.75 -10.72
C PRO A 78 -43.11 -18.48 -9.89
N PRO A 79 -42.18 -17.74 -9.26
CA PRO A 79 -41.14 -18.35 -8.43
C PRO A 79 -41.77 -19.03 -7.22
N THR A 80 -41.36 -20.28 -6.99
CA THR A 80 -41.66 -21.04 -5.77
C THR A 80 -41.19 -20.24 -4.55
N PRO A 81 -42.02 -20.05 -3.52
CA PRO A 81 -41.61 -19.36 -2.31
C PRO A 81 -40.45 -20.11 -1.62
N GLU A 82 -39.36 -19.38 -1.32
CA GLU A 82 -38.24 -19.91 -0.56
C GLU A 82 -38.70 -20.29 0.87
N PRO A 83 -38.19 -21.41 1.42
CA PRO A 83 -38.50 -21.79 2.79
C PRO A 83 -37.97 -20.73 3.77
N PRO A 84 -38.69 -20.47 4.88
CA PRO A 84 -38.27 -19.47 5.85
C PRO A 84 -36.89 -19.81 6.43
N LYS A 85 -36.02 -18.80 6.47
CA LYS A 85 -34.68 -18.90 7.03
C LYS A 85 -34.78 -19.26 8.52
N PRO A 86 -34.06 -20.28 9.01
CA PRO A 86 -34.13 -20.67 10.41
C PRO A 86 -33.69 -19.53 11.31
N GLU A 87 -34.47 -19.27 12.37
CA GLU A 87 -34.15 -18.26 13.38
C GLU A 87 -32.80 -18.58 14.05
N PRO A 88 -31.94 -17.57 14.25
CA PRO A 88 -30.68 -17.77 14.95
C PRO A 88 -30.94 -18.16 16.41
N LYS A 89 -30.30 -19.26 16.84
CA LYS A 89 -30.31 -19.69 18.25
C LYS A 89 -29.78 -18.57 19.15
N PRO A 90 -30.37 -18.35 20.35
CA PRO A 90 -29.89 -17.38 21.31
C PRO A 90 -28.41 -17.66 21.66
N VAL A 91 -27.58 -16.63 21.54
CA VAL A 91 -26.20 -16.66 22.00
C VAL A 91 -26.20 -16.63 23.52
N PRO A 92 -25.50 -17.56 24.21
CA PRO A 92 -25.44 -17.55 25.67
C PRO A 92 -24.81 -16.23 26.18
N PRO A 93 -25.27 -15.70 27.32
CA PRO A 93 -24.73 -14.46 27.88
C PRO A 93 -23.24 -14.63 28.21
N LYS A 94 -22.48 -13.59 27.86
CA LYS A 94 -21.04 -13.51 28.14
C LYS A 94 -20.83 -13.47 29.66
N PRO A 95 -19.93 -14.29 30.23
CA PRO A 95 -19.67 -14.28 31.67
C PRO A 95 -19.17 -12.90 32.12
N GLU A 96 -19.71 -12.43 33.24
CA GLU A 96 -19.32 -11.15 33.85
C GLU A 96 -17.83 -11.16 34.23
N PRO A 97 -17.10 -10.06 34.01
CA PRO A 97 -15.70 -9.97 34.38
C PRO A 97 -15.54 -10.03 35.90
N LYS A 98 -14.63 -10.90 36.36
CA LYS A 98 -14.20 -10.96 37.76
C LYS A 98 -13.66 -9.60 38.23
N PRO A 99 -13.90 -9.20 39.48
CA PRO A 99 -13.37 -7.96 40.04
C PRO A 99 -11.83 -7.93 39.94
N VAL A 100 -11.31 -6.84 39.39
CA VAL A 100 -9.88 -6.55 39.36
C VAL A 100 -9.46 -6.15 40.79
N PRO A 101 -8.42 -6.76 41.39
CA PRO A 101 -7.94 -6.36 42.70
C PRO A 101 -7.45 -4.90 42.69
N PRO A 102 -7.63 -4.15 43.79
CA PRO A 102 -7.25 -2.75 43.86
C PRO A 102 -5.73 -2.57 43.67
N LYS A 103 -5.38 -1.55 42.88
CA LYS A 103 -4.01 -1.14 42.61
C LYS A 103 -3.36 -0.65 43.92
N PRO A 104 -2.15 -1.10 44.27
CA PRO A 104 -1.46 -0.61 45.46
C PRO A 104 -1.17 0.89 45.33
N GLU A 105 -1.45 1.62 46.42
CA GLU A 105 -1.19 3.06 46.52
C GLU A 105 0.32 3.36 46.38
N PRO A 106 0.69 4.42 45.65
CA PRO A 106 2.07 4.84 45.55
C PRO A 106 2.57 5.37 46.89
N LYS A 107 3.69 4.79 47.38
CA LYS A 107 4.41 5.31 48.55
C LYS A 107 4.84 6.75 48.29
N LYS A 108 4.47 7.64 49.21
CA LYS A 108 4.86 9.05 49.27
C LYS A 108 6.39 9.17 49.27
N PRO A 109 7.00 10.04 48.45
CA PRO A 109 8.43 10.30 48.50
C PRO A 109 8.81 10.99 49.82
N GLU A 110 9.87 10.51 50.47
CA GLU A 110 10.49 11.20 51.61
C GLU A 110 11.10 12.54 51.16
N PRO A 111 11.03 13.59 52.01
CA PRO A 111 11.59 14.89 51.69
C PRO A 111 13.12 14.87 51.73
N LYS A 112 13.72 15.38 50.65
CA LYS A 112 15.18 15.61 50.53
C LYS A 112 15.60 16.79 51.44
N PRO A 113 16.70 16.68 52.20
CA PRO A 113 17.17 17.77 53.05
C PRO A 113 17.68 18.97 52.23
N GLU A 114 17.37 20.17 52.71
CA GLU A 114 17.81 21.45 52.15
C GLU A 114 19.35 21.62 52.23
N PRO A 115 20.02 22.14 51.18
CA PRO A 115 21.41 22.56 51.27
C PRO A 115 21.52 24.01 51.78
N LYS A 116 22.38 24.18 52.79
CA LYS A 116 22.84 25.47 53.35
C LYS A 116 23.54 26.34 52.29
N PRO A 117 23.43 27.69 52.35
CA PRO A 117 24.06 28.58 51.38
C PRO A 117 25.48 29.00 51.80
N ALA A 118 26.42 29.05 50.85
CA ALA A 118 27.68 29.78 51.00
C ALA A 118 28.20 30.34 49.65
N LYS A 119 28.13 31.67 49.57
CA LYS A 119 28.99 32.70 48.93
C LYS A 119 29.87 32.36 47.69
N ALA A 120 29.56 33.12 46.62
CA ALA A 120 30.41 33.91 45.71
C ALA A 120 31.89 33.53 45.48
N ASP A 121 32.27 33.30 44.22
CA ASP A 121 33.26 34.11 43.50
C ASP A 121 33.22 33.86 41.96
N LYS A 122 33.22 34.98 41.21
CA LYS A 122 33.72 35.26 39.84
C LYS A 122 33.34 34.43 38.59
N ALA A 123 32.82 35.16 37.60
CA ALA A 123 32.73 34.82 36.17
C ALA A 123 34.13 34.82 35.49
N PRO A 124 34.32 34.29 34.25
CA PRO A 124 33.75 34.89 33.03
C PRO A 124 33.31 33.94 31.88
N VAL A 125 32.23 34.35 31.21
CA VAL A 125 31.96 34.41 29.75
C VAL A 125 32.37 33.24 28.84
N LYS A 126 31.38 32.63 28.16
CA LYS A 126 31.35 32.42 26.68
C LYS A 126 29.93 32.04 26.18
N LYS A 127 29.72 32.37 24.91
CA LYS A 127 28.49 32.60 24.13
C LYS A 127 27.80 31.31 23.58
N PRO A 128 26.67 31.39 22.85
CA PRO A 128 25.55 30.44 22.89
C PRO A 128 25.68 29.26 21.90
N VAL A 129 25.03 28.13 22.22
CA VAL A 129 24.82 27.03 21.27
C VAL A 129 23.51 27.26 20.53
N LYS A 130 23.69 27.34 19.22
CA LYS A 130 22.74 27.46 18.11
C LYS A 130 21.99 26.15 17.89
N GLU A 131 20.87 26.24 17.15
CA GLU A 131 20.00 25.15 16.70
C GLU A 131 20.70 23.81 16.42
N ALA A 132 20.09 22.73 16.89
CA ALA A 132 20.33 21.38 16.41
C ALA A 132 19.09 20.88 15.68
N GLU A 133 19.27 20.74 14.38
CA GLU A 133 18.36 20.17 13.39
C GLU A 133 17.91 18.76 13.80
N THR A 134 16.61 18.50 13.69
CA THR A 134 16.05 17.15 13.85
C THR A 134 16.44 16.29 12.65
N SER A 135 17.35 15.34 12.86
CA SER A 135 17.76 14.36 11.86
C SER A 135 16.73 13.21 11.76
N PRO A 136 16.41 12.70 10.55
CA PRO A 136 15.37 11.69 10.34
C PRO A 136 15.94 10.27 10.54
N LEU A 137 16.07 9.80 11.79
CA LEU A 137 16.59 8.45 12.08
C LEU A 137 15.70 7.59 12.98
N ASP A 138 14.50 8.06 13.35
CA ASP A 138 13.58 7.27 14.19
C ASP A 138 12.78 6.18 13.42
N PHE A 139 12.98 6.04 12.11
CA PHE A 139 12.17 5.16 11.25
C PHE A 139 12.50 3.66 11.35
N VAL A 140 13.72 3.29 11.73
CA VAL A 140 14.23 1.90 11.53
C VAL A 140 13.78 0.87 12.57
N LYS A 141 13.07 1.27 13.63
CA LYS A 141 12.82 0.37 14.77
C LYS A 141 11.53 -0.47 14.68
N ASP A 142 10.58 -0.07 13.83
CA ASP A 142 9.29 -0.77 13.72
C ASP A 142 9.28 -1.88 12.65
N LEU A 143 9.99 -1.69 11.52
CA LEU A 143 10.04 -2.71 10.45
C LEU A 143 10.87 -3.95 10.84
N SER A 144 11.91 -3.80 11.65
CA SER A 144 12.76 -4.91 12.10
C SER A 144 12.12 -5.85 13.13
N ARG A 145 10.92 -5.54 13.66
CA ARG A 145 10.22 -6.38 14.65
C ARG A 145 9.22 -7.39 14.06
N SER A 146 8.94 -7.32 12.75
CA SER A 146 7.96 -8.23 12.12
C SER A 146 8.55 -9.52 11.54
N SER A 147 9.87 -9.73 11.65
CA SER A 147 10.50 -11.02 11.30
C SER A 147 10.74 -11.83 12.57
N SER A 148 9.81 -12.74 12.88
CA SER A 148 9.98 -13.73 13.93
C SER A 148 11.16 -14.66 13.61
N LYS A 149 12.25 -14.58 14.38
CA LYS A 149 13.33 -15.58 14.40
C LYS A 149 13.49 -16.12 15.83
N PRO A 150 13.66 -17.45 16.04
CA PRO A 150 13.84 -18.02 17.37
C PRO A 150 15.12 -17.55 18.03
N LYS A 151 15.08 -17.35 19.36
CA LYS A 151 16.25 -17.00 20.17
C LYS A 151 17.28 -18.13 20.14
N SER A 152 18.47 -17.83 19.63
CA SER A 152 19.70 -18.53 20.03
C SER A 152 20.69 -17.49 20.49
N SER A 153 21.02 -17.54 21.78
CA SER A 153 22.06 -16.75 22.42
C SER A 153 23.43 -17.15 21.89
N GLN A 154 24.32 -16.19 21.62
CA GLN A 154 25.76 -16.46 21.63
C GLN A 154 26.57 -15.18 21.84
N ASP A 155 27.50 -15.30 22.80
CA ASP A 155 28.50 -14.35 23.28
C ASP A 155 29.43 -13.79 22.18
N PRO A 156 29.94 -12.56 22.33
CA PRO A 156 30.92 -11.98 21.43
C PRO A 156 32.34 -12.18 21.96
N ASN A 157 33.07 -13.19 21.47
CA ASN A 157 34.53 -13.17 21.39
C ASN A 157 35.09 -14.37 20.60
N ALA A 158 35.46 -14.16 19.33
CA ALA A 158 36.52 -14.92 18.66
C ALA A 158 36.98 -14.19 17.40
N ALA A 159 38.28 -13.93 17.33
CA ALA A 159 38.96 -13.20 16.29
C ALA A 159 39.31 -14.05 15.05
N LYS A 160 39.44 -13.34 13.92
CA LYS A 160 40.38 -13.52 12.80
C LYS A 160 40.51 -14.92 12.14
N GLY A 161 40.05 -14.98 10.88
CA GLY A 161 40.67 -15.77 9.82
C GLY A 161 39.94 -17.05 9.40
N THR A 162 39.09 -16.96 8.36
CA THR A 162 38.81 -18.04 7.40
C THR A 162 37.87 -17.49 6.33
N SER A 163 38.23 -17.66 5.05
CA SER A 163 37.34 -17.46 3.91
C SER A 163 36.05 -18.24 4.13
N ARG A 164 34.97 -17.51 4.41
CA ARG A 164 33.62 -18.07 4.47
C ARG A 164 32.88 -17.65 3.20
N THR A 165 32.97 -18.48 2.18
CA THR A 165 31.87 -18.61 1.22
C THR A 165 30.69 -19.14 2.04
N GLY A 166 29.83 -18.23 2.46
CA GLY A 166 28.66 -18.54 3.27
C GLY A 166 27.80 -17.31 3.34
N THR A 167 26.80 -17.27 2.45
CA THR A 167 25.65 -16.36 2.41
C THR A 167 25.77 -15.18 3.38
N ALA A 168 26.48 -14.13 2.97
CA ALA A 168 26.28 -12.84 3.60
C ALA A 168 24.78 -12.54 3.46
N GLN A 169 24.07 -12.45 4.58
CA GLN A 169 22.72 -11.89 4.59
C GLN A 169 22.87 -10.49 3.99
N VAL A 170 22.33 -10.28 2.79
CA VAL A 170 22.38 -8.96 2.17
C VAL A 170 21.58 -8.03 3.08
N ASP A 171 22.25 -7.00 3.59
CA ASP A 171 21.58 -5.98 4.40
C ASP A 171 20.72 -5.12 3.48
N THR A 172 19.42 -5.42 3.46
CA THR A 172 18.45 -4.68 2.67
C THR A 172 17.98 -3.40 3.36
N GLY A 173 18.48 -3.08 4.56
CA GLY A 173 18.06 -1.92 5.36
C GLY A 173 18.18 -0.59 4.60
N PRO A 174 19.36 -0.23 4.06
CA PRO A 174 19.53 1.02 3.33
C PRO A 174 18.66 1.12 2.08
N ALA A 175 18.49 0.03 1.34
CA ALA A 175 17.65 0.00 0.14
C ALA A 175 16.16 0.19 0.47
N LEU A 176 15.67 -0.46 1.53
CA LEU A 176 14.31 -0.24 2.03
C LEU A 176 14.10 1.19 2.50
N ASN A 177 15.08 1.78 3.19
CA ASN A 177 15.00 3.18 3.60
C ASN A 177 14.92 4.12 2.40
N GLY A 178 15.75 3.89 1.36
CA GLY A 178 15.69 4.66 0.11
C GLY A 178 14.35 4.52 -0.61
N LEU A 179 13.76 3.31 -0.62
CA LEU A 179 12.42 3.07 -1.14
C LEU A 179 11.37 3.90 -0.40
N VAL A 180 11.35 3.81 0.93
CA VAL A 180 10.38 4.56 1.74
C VAL A 180 10.55 6.06 1.54
N ALA A 181 11.78 6.57 1.54
CA ALA A 181 12.04 7.99 1.31
C ALA A 181 11.52 8.45 -0.06
N LYS A 182 11.80 7.68 -1.13
CA LYS A 182 11.27 7.94 -2.48
C LYS A 182 9.73 7.95 -2.49
N LEU A 183 9.12 6.95 -1.84
CA LEU A 183 7.66 6.84 -1.79
C LEU A 183 7.02 7.99 -1.00
N GLN A 184 7.65 8.40 0.10
CA GLN A 184 7.22 9.51 0.93
C GLN A 184 7.30 10.84 0.16
N ASP A 185 8.36 11.05 -0.64
CA ASP A 185 8.51 12.21 -1.52
C ASP A 185 7.45 12.25 -2.64
N LEU A 186 7.11 11.09 -3.20
CA LEU A 186 6.04 10.96 -4.21
C LEU A 186 4.63 11.11 -3.63
N TRP A 187 4.49 11.05 -2.31
CA TRP A 187 3.21 11.07 -1.63
C TRP A 187 2.73 12.51 -1.40
N ASN A 188 1.93 13.00 -2.35
CA ASN A 188 1.34 14.35 -2.29
C ASN A 188 0.10 14.38 -1.38
N VAL A 189 0.31 14.43 -0.07
CA VAL A 189 -0.76 14.56 0.94
C VAL A 189 -1.22 16.01 1.09
N ASN A 190 -2.50 16.23 1.41
CA ASN A 190 -3.00 17.58 1.68
C ASN A 190 -2.62 18.00 3.10
N CYS A 191 -1.51 18.73 3.25
CA CYS A 191 -0.99 19.16 4.54
C CYS A 191 -1.83 20.22 5.27
N ALA A 192 -2.77 20.86 4.56
CA ALA A 192 -3.70 21.79 5.17
C ALA A 192 -4.90 21.08 5.83
N ALA A 193 -5.07 19.77 5.63
CA ALA A 193 -6.15 19.01 6.25
C ALA A 193 -5.84 18.74 7.73
N GLU A 194 -6.81 19.00 8.61
CA GLU A 194 -6.66 18.74 10.04
C GLU A 194 -6.44 17.25 10.30
N GLY A 195 -5.49 16.91 11.18
CA GLY A 195 -5.18 15.54 11.59
C GLY A 195 -4.34 14.73 10.59
N VAL A 196 -3.96 15.29 9.44
CA VAL A 196 -3.13 14.60 8.44
C VAL A 196 -1.74 14.25 8.98
N ASP A 197 -1.18 15.07 9.86
CA ASP A 197 0.11 14.84 10.51
C ASP A 197 0.12 13.58 11.39
N GLN A 198 -1.04 13.19 11.93
CA GLN A 198 -1.21 12.00 12.77
C GLN A 198 -1.48 10.72 11.95
N VAL A 199 -1.67 10.84 10.63
CA VAL A 199 -1.97 9.70 9.77
C VAL A 199 -0.73 8.83 9.60
N VAL A 200 -0.87 7.54 9.90
CA VAL A 200 0.11 6.50 9.57
C VAL A 200 -0.59 5.43 8.73
N ILE A 201 -0.13 5.22 7.50
CA ILE A 201 -0.67 4.21 6.59
C ILE A 201 0.40 3.15 6.37
N LYS A 202 0.10 1.92 6.75
CA LYS A 202 0.94 0.73 6.55
C LYS A 202 0.44 0.01 5.31
N MET A 203 1.29 -0.10 4.31
CA MET A 203 0.95 -0.72 3.03
C MET A 203 1.86 -1.89 2.73
N GLN A 204 1.29 -2.95 2.19
CA GLN A 204 2.03 -4.14 1.79
C GLN A 204 1.88 -4.38 0.28
N PHE A 205 2.98 -4.69 -0.40
CA PHE A 205 3.00 -5.08 -1.81
C PHE A 205 4.17 -6.03 -2.12
N LYS A 206 4.08 -6.73 -3.25
CA LYS A 206 5.15 -7.62 -3.74
C LYS A 206 5.65 -7.12 -5.08
N LEU A 207 6.97 -6.98 -5.22
CA LEU A 207 7.59 -6.62 -6.50
C LEU A 207 7.89 -7.89 -7.32
N SER A 208 7.82 -7.78 -8.64
CA SER A 208 8.32 -8.79 -9.57
C SER A 208 9.81 -8.63 -9.80
N ASN A 209 10.43 -9.59 -10.48
CA ASN A 209 11.83 -9.48 -10.95
C ASN A 209 12.09 -8.29 -11.90
N THR A 210 11.04 -7.64 -12.41
CA THR A 210 11.14 -6.43 -13.25
C THR A 210 11.05 -5.12 -12.46
N GLY A 211 10.95 -5.20 -11.13
CA GLY A 211 10.73 -4.04 -10.27
C GLY A 211 9.31 -3.46 -10.35
N ARG A 212 8.38 -4.09 -11.09
CA ARG A 212 6.95 -3.72 -11.09
C ARG A 212 6.20 -4.43 -9.98
N ILE A 213 5.08 -3.87 -9.54
CA ILE A 213 4.20 -4.53 -8.58
C ILE A 213 3.59 -5.78 -9.23
N SER A 214 3.72 -6.91 -8.53
CA SER A 214 3.16 -8.21 -8.90
C SER A 214 1.95 -8.60 -8.03
N ASP A 215 1.85 -8.02 -6.83
CA ASP A 215 0.74 -8.24 -5.90
C ASP A 215 0.57 -7.04 -4.95
N GLY A 216 -0.67 -6.70 -4.61
CA GLY A 216 -1.02 -5.46 -3.91
C GLY A 216 -0.98 -4.22 -4.81
N PRO A 217 -0.88 -3.00 -4.26
CA PRO A 217 -0.79 -2.68 -2.82
C PRO A 217 -2.05 -3.03 -2.03
N ARG A 218 -1.87 -3.36 -0.75
CA ARG A 218 -2.97 -3.58 0.21
C ARG A 218 -2.73 -2.81 1.50
N TRP A 219 -3.79 -2.27 2.07
CA TRP A 219 -3.74 -1.64 3.38
C TRP A 219 -3.66 -2.68 4.50
N VAL A 220 -2.67 -2.55 5.36
CA VAL A 220 -2.48 -3.42 6.53
C VAL A 220 -3.28 -2.90 7.72
N ASN A 221 -3.40 -1.58 7.86
CA ASN A 221 -4.08 -0.92 8.97
C ASN A 221 -5.24 -0.04 8.48
N ARG A 222 -6.12 -0.60 7.64
CA ARG A 222 -7.27 0.14 7.12
C ARG A 222 -8.09 0.77 8.25
N ASN A 223 -8.36 2.07 8.11
CA ASN A 223 -9.23 2.83 8.99
C ASN A 223 -10.34 3.49 8.15
N ASN A 224 -11.51 3.71 8.74
CA ASN A 224 -12.67 4.34 8.08
C ASN A 224 -12.73 5.86 8.28
N ASP A 225 -11.71 6.46 8.91
CA ASP A 225 -11.58 7.91 8.99
C ASP A 225 -11.38 8.53 7.60
N ALA A 226 -12.07 9.65 7.34
CA ALA A 226 -12.08 10.27 6.01
C ALA A 226 -10.71 10.87 5.63
N VAL A 227 -9.99 11.45 6.60
CA VAL A 227 -8.64 12.00 6.38
C VAL A 227 -7.66 10.87 6.11
N TRP A 228 -7.74 9.78 6.88
CA TRP A 228 -6.95 8.57 6.67
C TRP A 228 -7.20 7.96 5.29
N MET A 229 -8.46 7.76 4.89
CA MET A 229 -8.82 7.18 3.59
C MET A 229 -8.31 8.04 2.43
N ALA A 230 -8.54 9.36 2.48
CA ALA A 230 -8.07 10.28 1.45
C ALA A 230 -6.54 10.33 1.35
N ALA A 231 -5.83 10.15 2.47
CA ALA A 231 -4.38 10.06 2.52
C ALA A 231 -3.87 8.70 2.01
N ALA A 232 -4.59 7.61 2.30
CA ALA A 232 -4.30 6.25 1.84
C ALA A 232 -4.42 6.12 0.32
N ASP A 233 -5.49 6.67 -0.28
CA ASP A 233 -5.66 6.67 -1.75
C ASP A 233 -4.49 7.36 -2.46
N ARG A 234 -3.93 8.41 -1.85
CA ARG A 234 -2.73 9.09 -2.36
C ARG A 234 -1.47 8.25 -2.19
N ALA A 235 -1.39 7.45 -1.12
CA ALA A 235 -0.27 6.55 -0.90
C ALA A 235 -0.28 5.42 -1.95
N ASP A 236 -1.46 4.87 -2.30
CA ASP A 236 -1.62 3.95 -3.45
C ASP A 236 -1.11 4.58 -4.75
N ALA A 237 -1.50 5.84 -5.00
CA ALA A 237 -1.01 6.57 -6.16
C ALA A 237 0.52 6.78 -6.13
N ALA A 238 1.12 7.03 -4.97
CA ALA A 238 2.57 7.20 -4.82
C ALA A 238 3.33 5.90 -5.14
N ILE A 239 2.84 4.74 -4.66
CA ILE A 239 3.43 3.43 -5.00
C ILE A 239 3.27 3.15 -6.50
N GLY A 240 2.13 3.53 -7.10
CA GLY A 240 1.93 3.47 -8.55
C GLY A 240 2.97 4.29 -9.32
N LYS A 241 3.14 5.57 -8.93
CA LYS A 241 4.08 6.52 -9.55
C LYS A 241 5.55 6.12 -9.39
N GLY A 242 5.89 5.44 -8.29
CA GLY A 242 7.27 5.03 -8.02
C GLY A 242 7.80 3.91 -8.92
N GLN A 243 6.92 3.22 -9.65
CA GLN A 243 7.29 2.11 -10.52
C GLN A 243 8.00 2.56 -11.82
N PRO A 244 8.92 1.74 -12.34
CA PRO A 244 9.44 0.50 -11.76
C PRO A 244 10.53 0.75 -10.69
N TYR A 245 10.68 -0.19 -9.76
CA TYR A 245 11.68 -0.17 -8.69
C TYR A 245 12.91 -1.01 -9.08
N THR A 246 13.62 -0.59 -10.14
CA THR A 246 14.79 -1.32 -10.67
C THR A 246 16.04 -1.22 -9.80
N GLU A 247 16.13 -0.17 -8.98
CA GLU A 247 17.31 0.12 -8.14
C GLU A 247 17.34 -0.68 -6.83
N LEU A 248 16.34 -1.53 -6.59
CA LEU A 248 16.27 -2.32 -5.36
C LEU A 248 17.10 -3.61 -5.49
N PRO A 249 17.77 -4.05 -4.41
CA PRO A 249 18.44 -5.35 -4.36
C PRO A 249 17.48 -6.49 -4.70
N SER A 250 18.00 -7.52 -5.35
CA SER A 250 17.21 -8.67 -5.80
C SER A 250 16.50 -9.41 -4.66
N GLU A 251 17.00 -9.29 -3.43
CA GLU A 251 16.43 -9.86 -2.22
C GLU A 251 15.09 -9.23 -1.83
N LEU A 252 14.80 -8.00 -2.29
CA LEU A 252 13.50 -7.36 -2.10
C LEU A 252 12.54 -7.68 -3.25
N LEU A 253 13.05 -8.18 -4.39
CA LEU A 253 12.22 -8.61 -5.50
C LEU A 253 11.57 -9.95 -5.16
N ASN A 254 10.32 -10.11 -5.57
CA ASN A 254 9.46 -11.26 -5.27
C ASN A 254 9.23 -11.51 -3.76
N GLN A 255 9.64 -10.59 -2.89
CA GLN A 255 9.32 -10.59 -1.46
C GLN A 255 8.15 -9.66 -1.16
N GLN A 256 7.42 -10.00 -0.10
CA GLN A 256 6.40 -9.11 0.45
C GLN A 256 7.10 -7.97 1.21
N ILE A 257 6.93 -6.74 0.72
CA ILE A 257 7.45 -5.52 1.33
C ILE A 257 6.31 -4.82 2.05
N THR A 258 6.59 -4.31 3.26
CA THR A 258 5.69 -3.43 4.00
C THR A 258 6.36 -2.08 4.18
N VAL A 259 5.66 -1.01 3.81
CA VAL A 259 6.12 0.38 3.94
C VAL A 259 5.13 1.18 4.79
N ASN A 260 5.63 2.19 5.49
CA ASN A 260 4.82 3.08 6.30
C ASN A 260 4.90 4.49 5.72
N PHE A 261 3.74 5.04 5.35
CA PHE A 261 3.57 6.45 5.01
C PHE A 261 3.15 7.20 6.27
N ILE A 262 3.92 8.20 6.66
CA ILE A 262 3.70 8.97 7.90
C ILE A 262 3.39 10.40 7.51
N GLY A 263 2.17 10.88 7.77
CA GLY A 263 1.71 12.19 7.32
C GLY A 263 2.56 13.33 7.87
N LYS A 264 3.01 13.23 9.13
CA LYS A 264 3.98 14.18 9.73
C LYS A 264 5.25 14.38 8.89
N ASN A 265 5.71 13.34 8.19
CA ASN A 265 6.94 13.40 7.40
C ASN A 265 6.70 13.90 5.96
N ALA A 266 5.44 14.07 5.55
CA ALA A 266 5.07 14.52 4.20
C ALA A 266 4.87 16.05 4.11
N CYS A 267 4.86 16.79 5.23
CA CYS A 267 4.29 18.14 5.30
C CYS A 267 5.24 19.32 5.56
#